data_AF-A0A254RL08-F1
#
_entry.id   AF-A0A254RL08-F1
#
_cell.length_a   1.000
_cell.length_b   1.000
_cell.length_c   1.000
_cell.angle_alpha   90.00
_cell.angle_beta   90.00
_cell.angle_gamma   90.00
#
_symmetry.space_group_name_H-M   'P 1'
#
loop_
_entity.id
_entity.type
_entity.pdbx_description
1 polymer ?
#
loop_
_entity_poly.entity_id
_entity_poly.type
_entity_poly.pdbx_seq_one_letter_code
_entity_poly.pdbx_strand_id
1 'polypeptide(L)'
;MKNVLTVQQQDMAIIACLEAKGDLAKLSKAIDKGLDDGLTVSQVKEALSQLYAYTGFPRSLNALGTLQKVLDERKAAGKKTAEGKDASPLPKNYNSLKAGTEVQTKLFGKVNNTFVPATDYYLKAHLFGDIFARDNLTMPERELVTVAALSGMDGVHPQLAAHKAGAKKAGLTDQQVESITMTLQDAKLIPGMYGGDSPWPRGVPNVNYAKYFIGNSYVAPMSAENGGPTNVTFEPGCRNNWHVHHNQVQVLIAVSGRGWYVEEGKEPLEMTPGTVVAIPEGKKHWHGAAKDSWFQHLTYHTHVGENASNEWLEPVVDEVYNKLP
;
A
#
# COMPACT_ATOMS: atom_id res chain seq x y z
N MET A 1 -11.21 0.73 -4.42
CA MET A 1 -11.80 1.35 -3.21
C MET A 1 -11.75 2.86 -3.37
N LYS A 2 -12.63 3.61 -2.70
CA LYS A 2 -12.59 5.09 -2.73
C LYS A 2 -11.54 5.58 -1.73
N ASN A 3 -10.82 6.65 -2.06
CA ASN A 3 -9.87 7.27 -1.13
C ASN A 3 -10.66 7.87 0.04
N VAL A 4 -10.33 7.49 1.28
CA VAL A 4 -10.98 8.02 2.48
C VAL A 4 -10.11 9.00 3.28
N LEU A 5 -8.88 9.29 2.81
CA LEU A 5 -8.04 10.32 3.41
C LEU A 5 -8.58 11.71 3.07
N THR A 6 -8.48 12.63 4.03
CA THR A 6 -8.70 14.07 3.74
C THR A 6 -7.63 14.57 2.76
N VAL A 7 -7.89 15.69 2.09
CA VAL A 7 -6.92 16.29 1.16
C VAL A 7 -5.58 16.54 1.86
N GLN A 8 -5.60 17.10 3.08
CA GLN A 8 -4.39 17.33 3.88
C GLN A 8 -3.63 16.03 4.20
N GLN A 9 -4.33 14.95 4.50
CA GLN A 9 -3.70 13.65 4.76
C GLN A 9 -3.06 13.07 3.49
N GLN A 10 -3.68 13.27 2.33
CA GLN A 10 -3.12 12.86 1.05
C GLN A 10 -1.85 13.65 0.72
N ASP A 11 -1.89 14.98 0.88
CA ASP A 11 -0.71 15.84 0.66
C ASP A 11 0.42 15.49 1.63
N MET A 12 0.10 15.24 2.90
CA MET A 12 1.09 14.81 3.90
C MET A 12 1.76 13.49 3.51
N ALA A 13 0.99 12.51 3.02
CA ALA A 13 1.55 11.24 2.54
C ALA A 13 2.47 11.44 1.34
N ILE A 14 2.07 12.27 0.37
CA ILE A 14 2.87 12.60 -0.82
C ILE A 14 4.19 13.28 -0.43
N ILE A 15 4.14 14.28 0.44
CA ILE A 15 5.32 15.00 0.97
C ILE A 15 6.28 14.01 1.65
N ALA A 16 5.78 13.16 2.54
CA ALA A 16 6.58 12.17 3.26
C ALA A 16 7.28 11.18 2.32
N CYS A 17 6.57 10.67 1.31
CA CYS A 17 7.15 9.76 0.32
C CYS A 17 8.20 10.45 -0.56
N LEU A 18 7.96 11.70 -0.96
CA LEU A 18 8.93 12.46 -1.77
C LEU A 18 10.21 12.78 -1.01
N GLU A 19 10.14 13.11 0.29
CA GLU A 19 11.33 13.20 1.13
C GLU A 19 12.08 11.87 1.15
N ALA A 20 11.36 10.77 1.43
CA ALA A 20 11.98 9.45 1.53
C ALA A 20 12.71 9.05 0.24
N LYS A 21 12.19 9.46 -0.92
CA LYS A 21 12.83 9.27 -2.24
C LYS A 21 13.93 10.28 -2.57
N GLY A 22 14.01 11.40 -1.83
CA GLY A 22 14.94 12.49 -2.11
C GLY A 22 14.61 13.31 -3.37
N ASP A 23 13.37 13.28 -3.85
CA ASP A 23 12.95 14.02 -5.05
C ASP A 23 12.56 15.46 -4.68
N LEU A 24 13.57 16.31 -4.49
CA LEU A 24 13.40 17.69 -4.01
C LEU A 24 12.56 18.56 -4.97
N ALA A 25 12.63 18.29 -6.27
CA ALA A 25 11.91 19.05 -7.28
C ALA A 25 10.39 18.82 -7.19
N LYS A 26 9.97 17.57 -7.04
CA LYS A 26 8.54 17.27 -6.79
C LYS A 26 8.13 17.62 -5.37
N LEU A 27 9.01 17.43 -4.38
CA LEU A 27 8.75 17.80 -2.99
C LEU A 27 8.40 19.28 -2.85
N SER A 28 9.16 20.17 -3.48
CA SER A 28 8.89 21.62 -3.48
C SER A 28 7.46 21.94 -3.95
N LYS A 29 7.01 21.31 -5.05
CA LYS A 29 5.64 21.48 -5.58
C LYS A 29 4.58 20.90 -4.65
N ALA A 30 4.85 19.74 -4.06
CA ALA A 30 3.92 19.10 -3.13
C ALA A 30 3.75 19.92 -1.84
N ILE A 31 4.83 20.53 -1.32
CA ILE A 31 4.77 21.43 -0.17
C ILE A 31 3.93 22.68 -0.50
N ASP A 32 4.20 23.36 -1.63
CA ASP A 32 3.44 24.57 -2.00
C ASP A 32 1.94 24.27 -2.13
N LYS A 33 1.59 23.16 -2.79
CA LYS A 33 0.21 22.68 -2.91
C LYS A 33 -0.40 22.36 -1.55
N GLY A 34 0.29 21.58 -0.72
CA GLY A 34 -0.22 21.18 0.59
C GLY A 34 -0.52 22.38 1.50
N LEU A 35 0.29 23.44 1.42
CA LEU A 35 0.02 24.70 2.13
C LEU A 35 -1.21 25.43 1.58
N ASP A 36 -1.45 25.39 0.26
CA ASP A 36 -2.68 25.92 -0.35
C ASP A 36 -3.92 25.11 0.06
N ASP A 37 -3.78 23.79 0.25
CA ASP A 37 -4.84 22.89 0.72
C ASP A 37 -5.03 22.87 2.24
N GLY A 38 -4.31 23.73 2.95
CA GLY A 38 -4.51 24.01 4.37
C GLY A 38 -3.65 23.20 5.34
N LEU A 39 -2.59 22.54 4.87
CA LEU A 39 -1.50 22.15 5.76
C LEU A 39 -0.85 23.39 6.36
N THR A 40 -0.46 23.29 7.62
CA THR A 40 0.31 24.34 8.28
C THR A 40 1.81 24.11 8.13
N VAL A 41 2.60 25.18 8.24
CA VAL A 41 4.07 25.11 8.28
C VAL A 41 4.52 24.15 9.38
N SER A 42 3.90 24.24 10.56
CA SER A 42 4.24 23.40 11.71
C SER A 42 4.05 21.90 11.43
N GLN A 43 2.98 21.50 10.72
CA GLN A 43 2.72 20.10 10.39
C GLN A 43 3.71 19.57 9.36
N VAL A 44 3.99 20.34 8.29
CA VAL A 44 4.96 19.93 7.26
C VAL A 44 6.36 19.85 7.88
N LYS A 45 6.77 20.86 8.65
CA LYS A 45 8.06 20.89 9.36
C LYS A 45 8.22 19.70 10.29
N GLU A 46 7.18 19.34 11.05
CA GLU A 46 7.20 18.20 11.97
C GLU A 46 7.30 16.87 11.23
N ALA A 47 6.52 16.69 10.15
CA ALA A 47 6.57 15.47 9.34
C ALA A 47 7.98 15.28 8.75
N LEU A 48 8.55 16.32 8.14
CA LEU A 48 9.88 16.24 7.55
C LEU A 48 10.97 16.01 8.60
N SER A 49 10.83 16.66 9.77
CA SER A 49 11.77 16.47 10.88
C SER A 49 11.65 15.10 11.55
N GLN A 50 10.47 14.47 11.59
CA GLN A 50 10.35 13.12 12.15
C GLN A 50 11.07 12.10 11.25
N LEU A 51 11.04 12.30 9.94
CA LEU A 51 11.46 11.29 8.97
C LEU A 51 12.96 11.01 8.96
N TYR A 52 13.84 11.84 9.55
CA TYR A 52 15.27 11.49 9.64
C TYR A 52 15.51 10.14 10.33
N ALA A 53 14.64 9.73 11.26
CA ALA A 53 14.74 8.44 11.94
C ALA A 53 14.53 7.24 11.00
N TYR A 54 13.92 7.47 9.83
CA TYR A 54 13.65 6.46 8.81
C TYR A 54 14.50 6.65 7.54
N THR A 55 14.73 7.90 7.15
CA THR A 55 15.34 8.29 5.86
C THR A 55 16.78 8.79 6.01
N GLY A 56 17.23 9.04 7.25
CA GLY A 56 18.53 9.61 7.58
C GLY A 56 18.56 11.15 7.53
N PHE A 57 19.47 11.74 8.31
CA PHE A 57 19.65 13.20 8.39
C PHE A 57 19.78 13.89 7.03
N PRO A 58 20.56 13.39 6.04
CA PRO A 58 20.73 14.09 4.78
C PRO A 58 19.41 14.34 4.03
N ARG A 59 18.49 13.36 4.00
CA ARG A 59 17.20 13.51 3.30
C ARG A 59 16.29 14.49 4.02
N SER A 60 16.17 14.36 5.34
CA SER A 60 15.35 15.26 6.16
C SER A 60 15.86 16.70 6.14
N LEU A 61 17.18 16.93 6.26
CA LEU A 61 17.77 18.27 6.19
C LEU A 61 17.57 18.92 4.81
N ASN A 62 17.74 18.18 3.73
CA ASN A 62 17.47 18.68 2.37
C ASN A 62 15.99 19.02 2.17
N ALA A 63 15.08 18.21 2.74
CA ALA A 63 13.65 18.46 2.68
C ALA A 63 13.25 19.71 3.50
N LEU A 64 13.80 19.88 4.71
CA LEU A 64 13.60 21.08 5.52
C LEU A 64 14.14 22.34 4.83
N GLY A 65 15.30 22.25 4.16
CA GLY A 65 15.81 23.34 3.33
C GLY A 65 14.89 23.65 2.13
N THR A 66 14.26 22.63 1.55
CA THR A 66 13.25 22.79 0.50
C THR A 66 11.99 23.48 1.01
N LEU A 67 11.51 23.10 2.20
CA LEU A 67 10.41 23.80 2.87
C LEU A 67 10.75 25.28 3.09
N GLN A 68 11.92 25.59 3.64
CA GLN A 68 12.36 26.97 3.85
C GLN A 68 12.31 27.79 2.55
N LYS A 69 12.85 27.24 1.46
CA LYS A 69 12.82 27.88 0.15
C LYS A 69 11.40 28.16 -0.34
N VAL A 70 10.48 27.18 -0.21
CA VAL A 70 9.07 27.36 -0.59
C VAL A 70 8.42 28.47 0.23
N LEU A 71 8.69 28.55 1.54
CA LEU A 71 8.15 29.62 2.39
C LEU A 71 8.65 31.00 1.96
N ASP A 72 9.93 31.12 1.60
CA ASP A 72 10.51 32.38 1.11
C ASP A 72 9.86 32.81 -0.23
N GLU A 73 9.67 31.87 -1.15
CA GLU A 73 9.00 32.10 -2.43
C GLU A 73 7.52 32.51 -2.24
N ARG A 74 6.79 31.81 -1.37
CA ARG A 74 5.40 32.14 -1.02
C ARG A 74 5.29 33.52 -0.41
N LYS A 75 6.21 33.89 0.49
CA LYS A 75 6.28 35.21 1.12
C LYS A 75 6.55 36.31 0.07
N ALA A 76 7.51 36.10 -0.82
CA ALA A 76 7.81 37.04 -1.90
C ALA A 76 6.61 37.22 -2.86
N ALA A 77 5.84 36.16 -3.09
CA ALA A 77 4.62 36.18 -3.89
C ALA A 77 3.37 36.71 -3.14
N GLY A 78 3.48 37.07 -1.84
CA GLY A 78 2.35 37.52 -1.03
C GLY A 78 1.29 36.43 -0.76
N LYS A 79 1.63 35.14 -0.94
CA LYS A 79 0.72 34.03 -0.65
C LYS A 79 0.51 33.88 0.85
N LYS A 80 -0.74 33.73 1.27
CA LYS A 80 -1.09 33.41 2.67
C LYS A 80 -0.58 32.02 3.02
N THR A 81 0.07 31.88 4.17
CA THR A 81 0.59 30.61 4.66
C THR A 81 0.28 30.51 6.15
N ALA A 82 -0.39 29.44 6.57
CA ALA A 82 -0.74 29.22 7.96
C ALA A 82 0.45 28.62 8.71
N GLU A 83 0.96 29.32 9.73
CA GLU A 83 2.10 28.83 10.52
C GLU A 83 1.75 27.56 11.31
N GLY A 84 0.55 27.49 11.87
CA GLY A 84 0.14 26.42 12.78
C GLY A 84 0.74 26.58 14.17
N LYS A 85 0.91 25.47 14.89
CA LYS A 85 1.40 25.46 16.27
C LYS A 85 2.56 24.49 16.39
N ASP A 86 3.69 24.99 16.88
CA ASP A 86 4.84 24.15 17.21
C ASP A 86 4.56 23.26 18.42
N ALA A 87 5.32 22.17 18.53
CA ALA A 87 5.20 21.23 19.64
C ALA A 87 5.37 21.94 21.00
N SER A 88 4.46 21.64 21.93
CA SER A 88 4.54 22.12 23.31
C SER A 88 5.83 21.58 23.97
N PRO A 89 6.46 22.34 24.88
CA PRO A 89 7.65 21.87 25.59
C PRO A 89 7.31 20.65 26.45
N LEU A 90 8.23 19.68 26.51
CA LEU A 90 8.09 18.52 27.36
C LEU A 90 8.21 18.92 28.86
N PRO A 91 7.53 18.20 29.78
CA PRO A 91 7.66 18.44 31.21
C PRO A 91 9.11 18.37 31.71
N LYS A 92 9.47 19.15 32.74
CA LYS A 92 10.86 19.16 33.28
C LYS A 92 11.36 17.80 33.76
N ASN A 93 10.47 16.95 34.25
CA ASN A 93 10.76 15.60 34.74
C ASN A 93 10.36 14.51 33.73
N TYR A 94 10.26 14.87 32.44
CA TYR A 94 9.91 13.93 31.39
C TYR A 94 10.95 12.81 31.29
N ASN A 95 10.48 11.56 31.38
CA ASN A 95 11.33 10.38 31.19
C ASN A 95 11.05 9.80 29.81
N SER A 96 11.90 10.19 28.86
CA SER A 96 11.78 9.81 27.46
C SER A 96 11.84 8.29 27.25
N LEU A 97 12.75 7.59 27.93
CA LEU A 97 12.85 6.14 27.85
C LEU A 97 11.56 5.45 28.31
N LYS A 98 10.96 5.90 29.42
CA LYS A 98 9.71 5.34 29.94
C LYS A 98 8.56 5.58 28.97
N ALA A 99 8.34 6.83 28.59
CA ALA A 99 7.24 7.21 27.71
C ALA A 99 7.36 6.54 26.34
N GLY A 100 8.55 6.50 25.77
CA GLY A 100 8.79 5.82 24.50
C GLY A 100 8.66 4.31 24.58
N THR A 101 8.99 3.68 25.71
CA THR A 101 8.68 2.26 25.95
C THR A 101 7.18 2.00 25.94
N GLU A 102 6.37 2.89 26.53
CA GLU A 102 4.91 2.80 26.53
C GLU A 102 4.34 2.96 25.11
N VAL A 103 4.79 3.95 24.35
CA VAL A 103 4.38 4.19 22.96
C VAL A 103 4.76 3.00 22.06
N GLN A 104 6.01 2.55 22.11
CA GLN A 104 6.47 1.39 21.35
C GLN A 104 5.67 0.14 21.69
N THR A 105 5.40 -0.10 22.98
CA THR A 105 4.63 -1.26 23.43
C THR A 105 3.19 -1.20 22.92
N LYS A 106 2.56 -0.03 22.94
CA LYS A 106 1.21 0.17 22.41
C LYS A 106 1.14 -0.16 20.92
N LEU A 107 2.12 0.30 20.12
CA LEU A 107 2.09 0.16 18.67
C LEU A 107 2.62 -1.20 18.18
N PHE A 108 3.70 -1.71 18.76
CA PHE A 108 4.42 -2.87 18.23
C PHE A 108 4.50 -4.05 19.21
N GLY A 109 3.96 -3.88 20.42
CA GLY A 109 4.14 -4.86 21.50
C GLY A 109 5.52 -4.76 22.14
N LYS A 110 5.80 -5.70 23.04
CA LYS A 110 7.05 -5.71 23.79
C LYS A 110 8.21 -6.11 22.89
N VAL A 111 9.02 -5.13 22.50
CA VAL A 111 10.31 -5.32 21.82
C VAL A 111 11.44 -5.10 22.84
N ASN A 112 12.36 -6.06 22.88
CA ASN A 112 13.57 -5.97 23.68
C ASN A 112 14.75 -6.46 22.84
N ASN A 113 15.53 -5.53 22.31
CA ASN A 113 16.72 -5.87 21.53
C ASN A 113 17.95 -5.92 22.45
N THR A 114 18.18 -7.09 23.04
CA THR A 114 19.34 -7.33 23.91
C THR A 114 20.65 -7.50 23.14
N PHE A 115 20.60 -7.72 21.83
CA PHE A 115 21.79 -7.85 20.99
C PHE A 115 22.47 -6.50 20.76
N VAL A 116 21.70 -5.41 20.62
CA VAL A 116 22.22 -4.04 20.46
C VAL A 116 21.53 -3.07 21.42
N PRO A 117 21.90 -3.05 22.72
CA PRO A 117 21.21 -2.25 23.74
C PRO A 117 21.18 -0.75 23.45
N ALA A 118 22.22 -0.21 22.81
CA ALA A 118 22.26 1.20 22.42
C ALA A 118 21.15 1.54 21.41
N THR A 119 20.94 0.68 20.41
CA THR A 119 19.87 0.86 19.42
C THR A 119 18.49 0.71 20.05
N ASP A 120 18.32 -0.24 20.96
CA ASP A 120 17.07 -0.39 21.73
C ASP A 120 16.75 0.89 22.52
N TYR A 121 17.75 1.47 23.18
CA TYR A 121 17.63 2.76 23.87
C TYR A 121 17.27 3.90 22.91
N TYR A 122 17.94 4.04 21.76
CA TYR A 122 17.64 5.12 20.80
C TYR A 122 16.23 4.99 20.21
N LEU A 123 15.77 3.78 19.90
CA LEU A 123 14.40 3.56 19.45
C LEU A 123 13.40 3.99 20.53
N LYS A 124 13.61 3.56 21.78
CA LYS A 124 12.67 3.86 22.86
C LYS A 124 12.75 5.31 23.29
N ALA A 125 13.89 5.77 23.79
CA ALA A 125 14.04 7.13 24.27
C ALA A 125 13.90 8.13 23.11
N HIS A 126 14.74 8.04 22.08
CA HIS A 126 14.75 9.12 21.10
C HIS A 126 13.54 9.10 20.14
N LEU A 127 13.32 8.00 19.43
CA LEU A 127 12.25 7.94 18.45
C LEU A 127 10.86 7.95 19.12
N PHE A 128 10.56 6.97 19.96
CA PHE A 128 9.22 6.87 20.56
C PHE A 128 9.01 7.81 21.76
N GLY A 129 10.07 8.21 22.45
CA GLY A 129 10.01 9.08 23.63
C GLY A 129 10.13 10.55 23.31
N ASP A 130 11.05 10.98 22.43
CA ASP A 130 11.18 12.41 22.11
C ASP A 130 10.31 12.80 20.92
N ILE A 131 10.44 12.11 19.78
CA ILE A 131 9.76 12.51 18.54
C ILE A 131 8.25 12.30 18.66
N PHE A 132 7.81 11.12 19.10
CA PHE A 132 6.38 10.80 19.21
C PHE A 132 5.67 11.55 20.36
N ALA A 133 6.40 12.15 21.29
CA ALA A 133 5.82 12.96 22.37
C ALA A 133 5.48 14.40 21.98
N ARG A 134 5.99 14.86 20.83
CA ARG A 134 5.66 16.17 20.28
C ARG A 134 4.19 16.16 19.82
N ASP A 135 3.42 17.17 20.21
CA ASP A 135 1.95 17.18 20.13
C ASP A 135 1.38 17.96 18.92
N ASN A 136 2.25 18.41 18.02
CA ASN A 136 1.89 19.11 16.78
C ASN A 136 1.55 18.17 15.61
N LEU A 137 1.78 16.86 15.75
CA LEU A 137 1.15 15.80 14.97
C LEU A 137 0.59 14.74 15.92
N THR A 138 -0.63 14.29 15.62
CA THR A 138 -1.27 13.19 16.36
C THR A 138 -0.58 11.85 16.06
N MET A 139 -0.73 10.88 16.96
CA MET A 139 -0.14 9.54 16.77
C MET A 139 -0.61 8.86 15.45
N PRO A 140 -1.91 8.94 15.05
CA PRO A 140 -2.34 8.59 13.70
C PRO A 140 -1.53 9.28 12.58
N GLU A 141 -1.37 10.60 12.63
CA GLU A 141 -0.67 11.34 11.58
C GLU A 141 0.82 10.97 11.50
N ARG A 142 1.46 10.71 12.65
CA ARG A 142 2.86 10.23 12.69
C ARG A 142 3.03 8.89 12.00
N GLU A 143 2.10 7.96 12.21
CA GLU A 143 2.12 6.67 11.52
C GLU A 143 1.73 6.80 10.04
N LEU A 144 0.82 7.72 9.68
CA LEU A 144 0.51 8.03 8.27
C LEU A 144 1.76 8.48 7.52
N VAL A 145 2.50 9.46 8.07
CA VAL A 145 3.77 9.96 7.53
C VAL A 145 4.79 8.82 7.39
N THR A 146 4.90 7.98 8.42
CA THR A 146 5.87 6.87 8.45
C THR A 146 5.54 5.79 7.41
N VAL A 147 4.28 5.35 7.33
CA VAL A 147 3.82 4.38 6.33
C VAL A 147 4.03 4.92 4.92
N ALA A 148 3.76 6.21 4.70
CA ALA A 148 3.94 6.83 3.39
C ALA A 148 5.42 6.87 2.97
N ALA A 149 6.33 7.27 3.88
CA ALA A 149 7.75 7.28 3.63
C ALA A 149 8.31 5.87 3.35
N LEU A 150 8.00 4.89 4.22
CA LEU A 150 8.44 3.51 4.06
C LEU A 150 7.91 2.85 2.78
N SER A 151 6.73 3.26 2.30
CA SER A 151 6.18 2.77 1.01
C SER A 151 7.04 3.20 -0.19
N GLY A 152 7.77 4.32 -0.07
CA GLY A 152 8.64 4.85 -1.12
C GLY A 152 10.08 4.31 -1.10
N MET A 153 10.40 3.40 -0.18
CA MET A 153 11.76 2.92 0.07
C MET A 153 11.90 1.42 -0.21
N ASP A 154 13.00 1.06 -0.86
CA ASP A 154 13.35 -0.35 -1.08
C ASP A 154 14.01 -0.97 0.17
N GLY A 155 13.88 -2.29 0.33
CA GLY A 155 14.57 -3.04 1.38
C GLY A 155 13.99 -2.92 2.80
N VAL A 156 12.87 -2.20 2.98
CA VAL A 156 12.27 -1.95 4.30
C VAL A 156 10.87 -2.58 4.47
N HIS A 157 10.56 -3.62 3.70
CA HIS A 157 9.26 -4.30 3.72
C HIS A 157 8.81 -4.77 5.12
N PRO A 158 9.68 -5.35 5.99
CA PRO A 158 9.29 -5.73 7.34
C PRO A 158 8.85 -4.52 8.19
N GLN A 159 9.53 -3.38 8.06
CA GLN A 159 9.20 -2.15 8.76
C GLN A 159 7.90 -1.57 8.23
N LEU A 160 7.70 -1.54 6.90
CA LEU A 160 6.45 -1.10 6.30
C LEU A 160 5.25 -1.94 6.80
N ALA A 161 5.40 -3.27 6.85
CA ALA A 161 4.37 -4.15 7.38
C ALA A 161 4.07 -3.87 8.86
N ALA A 162 5.12 -3.71 9.68
CA ALA A 162 4.98 -3.39 11.11
C ALA A 162 4.28 -2.04 11.33
N HIS A 163 4.65 -1.00 10.57
CA HIS A 163 4.05 0.33 10.68
C HIS A 163 2.63 0.38 10.10
N LYS A 164 2.29 -0.41 9.07
CA LYS A 164 0.88 -0.55 8.65
C LYS A 164 0.02 -1.14 9.76
N ALA A 165 0.53 -2.10 10.54
CA ALA A 165 -0.16 -2.61 11.72
C ALA A 165 -0.16 -1.60 12.89
N GLY A 166 0.95 -0.89 13.09
CA GLY A 166 1.12 0.18 14.09
C GLY A 166 0.15 1.33 13.87
N ALA A 167 -0.02 1.79 12.63
CA ALA A 167 -0.95 2.82 12.22
C ALA A 167 -2.39 2.54 12.68
N LYS A 168 -2.81 1.27 12.60
CA LYS A 168 -4.14 0.85 13.05
C LYS A 168 -4.30 0.94 14.57
N LYS A 169 -3.27 0.54 15.31
CA LYS A 169 -3.21 0.70 16.77
C LYS A 169 -3.07 2.15 17.21
N ALA A 170 -2.49 3.00 16.36
CA ALA A 170 -2.42 4.44 16.58
C ALA A 170 -3.78 5.11 16.39
N GLY A 171 -4.67 4.54 15.57
CA GLY A 171 -6.06 4.98 15.39
C GLY A 171 -6.53 5.10 13.94
N LEU A 172 -5.73 4.70 12.93
CA LEU A 172 -6.18 4.67 11.55
C LEU A 172 -7.08 3.46 11.29
N THR A 173 -8.08 3.61 10.43
CA THR A 173 -8.85 2.48 9.92
C THR A 173 -8.06 1.71 8.86
N ASP A 174 -8.44 0.46 8.59
CA ASP A 174 -7.86 -0.33 7.48
C ASP A 174 -7.98 0.45 6.15
N GLN A 175 -9.15 1.05 5.89
CA GLN A 175 -9.39 1.85 4.68
C GLN A 175 -8.48 3.08 4.58
N GLN A 176 -8.15 3.74 5.70
CA GLN A 176 -7.21 4.85 5.70
C GLN A 176 -5.78 4.38 5.38
N VAL A 177 -5.34 3.25 5.95
CA VAL A 177 -4.02 2.68 5.67
C VAL A 177 -3.89 2.26 4.19
N GLU A 178 -4.94 1.68 3.62
CA GLU A 178 -5.00 1.37 2.18
C GLU A 178 -5.02 2.63 1.32
N SER A 179 -5.75 3.65 1.75
CA SER A 179 -5.83 4.94 1.05
C SER A 179 -4.49 5.67 1.00
N ILE A 180 -3.58 5.49 1.98
CA ILE A 180 -2.19 5.97 1.88
C ILE A 180 -1.52 5.36 0.66
N THR A 181 -1.62 4.04 0.50
CA THR A 181 -1.03 3.32 -0.64
C THR A 181 -1.64 3.82 -1.96
N MET A 182 -2.97 3.97 -2.00
CA MET A 182 -3.67 4.44 -3.18
C MET A 182 -3.27 5.87 -3.57
N THR A 183 -3.19 6.80 -2.60
CA THR A 183 -2.71 8.17 -2.84
C THR A 183 -1.31 8.18 -3.47
N LEU A 184 -0.39 7.37 -2.95
CA LEU A 184 0.97 7.32 -3.47
C LEU A 184 1.05 6.70 -4.87
N GLN A 185 0.16 5.77 -5.19
CA GLN A 185 0.02 5.17 -6.52
C GLN A 185 -0.58 6.16 -7.52
N ASP A 186 -1.64 6.87 -7.14
CA ASP A 186 -2.27 7.93 -7.95
C ASP A 186 -1.27 9.05 -8.25
N ALA A 187 -0.42 9.38 -7.28
CA ALA A 187 0.69 10.32 -7.43
C ALA A 187 1.92 9.75 -8.17
N LYS A 188 1.89 8.46 -8.57
CA LYS A 188 2.97 7.74 -9.26
C LYS A 188 4.31 7.76 -8.51
N LEU A 189 4.26 7.69 -7.19
CA LEU A 189 5.45 7.72 -6.32
C LEU A 189 5.93 6.32 -5.94
N ILE A 190 5.01 5.36 -5.92
CA ILE A 190 5.28 3.94 -5.68
C ILE A 190 4.66 3.14 -6.84
N PRO A 191 5.15 1.92 -7.12
CA PRO A 191 4.51 1.06 -8.10
C PRO A 191 3.02 0.89 -7.79
N GLY A 192 2.20 0.89 -8.83
CA GLY A 192 0.80 0.47 -8.73
C GLY A 192 0.68 -0.88 -8.02
N MET A 193 -0.50 -1.16 -7.47
CA MET A 193 -0.79 -2.35 -6.64
C MET A 193 -0.31 -3.69 -7.25
N TYR A 194 -0.06 -3.71 -8.55
CA TYR A 194 0.21 -4.86 -9.39
C TYR A 194 1.70 -5.09 -9.74
N GLY A 195 2.65 -4.53 -8.98
CA GLY A 195 4.08 -4.63 -9.33
C GLY A 195 4.46 -3.84 -10.60
N GLY A 196 3.61 -2.90 -10.99
CA GLY A 196 3.69 -2.08 -12.21
C GLY A 196 2.36 -1.36 -12.45
N ASP A 197 2.40 -0.24 -13.18
CA ASP A 197 1.18 0.46 -13.63
C ASP A 197 0.46 -0.40 -14.66
N SER A 198 -0.49 -1.24 -14.22
CA SER A 198 -1.37 -1.93 -15.16
C SER A 198 -2.24 -0.89 -15.87
N PRO A 199 -2.22 -0.81 -17.21
CA PRO A 199 -3.13 0.07 -17.95
C PRO A 199 -4.58 -0.44 -17.90
N TRP A 200 -4.83 -1.60 -17.30
CA TRP A 200 -6.14 -2.24 -17.23
C TRP A 200 -6.87 -1.90 -15.93
N PRO A 201 -8.16 -1.53 -15.99
CA PRO A 201 -8.92 -1.15 -14.81
C PRO A 201 -9.11 -2.33 -13.86
N ARG A 202 -9.00 -2.09 -12.55
CA ARG A 202 -9.27 -3.10 -11.49
C ARG A 202 -10.66 -3.73 -11.63
N GLY A 203 -11.65 -2.89 -11.95
CA GLY A 203 -13.05 -3.27 -11.92
C GLY A 203 -13.72 -3.07 -10.57
N VAL A 204 -14.96 -3.56 -10.47
CA VAL A 204 -15.79 -3.51 -9.26
C VAL A 204 -15.71 -4.84 -8.50
N PRO A 205 -16.01 -4.88 -7.19
CA PRO A 205 -15.97 -6.13 -6.42
C PRO A 205 -16.81 -7.24 -7.08
N ASN A 206 -16.27 -8.46 -7.11
CA ASN A 206 -16.89 -9.63 -7.73
C ASN A 206 -17.98 -10.26 -6.84
N VAL A 207 -19.01 -9.48 -6.50
CA VAL A 207 -20.03 -9.87 -5.52
C VAL A 207 -20.82 -11.12 -5.92
N ASN A 208 -21.07 -11.30 -7.23
CA ASN A 208 -21.90 -12.39 -7.74
C ASN A 208 -21.23 -13.76 -7.64
N TYR A 209 -19.90 -13.81 -7.71
CA TYR A 209 -19.13 -15.05 -7.66
C TYR A 209 -18.30 -15.20 -6.37
N ALA A 210 -18.38 -14.24 -5.44
CA ALA A 210 -17.57 -14.21 -4.22
C ALA A 210 -17.59 -15.53 -3.42
N LYS A 211 -18.71 -16.27 -3.43
CA LYS A 211 -18.84 -17.59 -2.78
C LYS A 211 -17.91 -18.68 -3.34
N TYR A 212 -17.36 -18.51 -4.53
CA TYR A 212 -16.43 -19.44 -5.17
C TYR A 212 -14.99 -18.94 -5.11
N PHE A 213 -14.70 -17.95 -4.27
CA PHE A 213 -13.37 -17.36 -4.11
C PHE A 213 -12.97 -17.39 -2.64
N ILE A 214 -11.68 -17.66 -2.40
CA ILE A 214 -11.03 -17.34 -1.14
C ILE A 214 -10.34 -15.99 -1.33
N GLY A 215 -10.65 -15.00 -0.48
CA GLY A 215 -10.17 -13.61 -0.62
C GLY A 215 -11.02 -12.75 -1.56
N ASN A 216 -10.59 -11.52 -1.84
CA ASN A 216 -11.36 -10.57 -2.65
C ASN A 216 -10.89 -10.53 -4.11
N SER A 217 -11.85 -10.59 -5.03
CA SER A 217 -11.63 -10.37 -6.46
C SER A 217 -12.49 -9.23 -7.02
N TYR A 218 -12.05 -8.68 -8.16
CA TYR A 218 -12.67 -7.55 -8.85
C TYR A 218 -12.78 -7.85 -10.34
N VAL A 219 -13.84 -7.36 -10.98
CA VAL A 219 -14.16 -7.63 -12.38
C VAL A 219 -14.39 -6.33 -13.14
N ALA A 220 -13.68 -6.16 -14.25
CA ALA A 220 -13.94 -5.12 -15.24
C ALA A 220 -14.32 -5.79 -16.57
N PRO A 221 -15.58 -5.71 -17.04
CA PRO A 221 -16.02 -6.46 -18.21
C PRO A 221 -15.38 -6.08 -19.55
N MET A 222 -14.60 -5.00 -19.66
CA MET A 222 -13.89 -4.56 -20.90
C MET A 222 -14.67 -4.76 -22.22
N SER A 223 -15.95 -4.39 -22.22
CA SER A 223 -16.91 -4.59 -23.32
C SER A 223 -17.20 -6.06 -23.71
N ALA A 224 -17.20 -6.95 -22.73
CA ALA A 224 -17.51 -8.37 -22.89
C ALA A 224 -18.90 -8.63 -23.49
N GLU A 225 -19.87 -7.74 -23.25
CA GLU A 225 -21.18 -7.79 -23.88
C GLU A 225 -21.12 -7.67 -25.42
N ASN A 226 -20.06 -7.05 -25.94
CA ASN A 226 -19.80 -6.92 -27.38
C ASN A 226 -18.68 -7.87 -27.87
N GLY A 227 -18.33 -8.89 -27.08
CA GLY A 227 -17.29 -9.86 -27.40
C GLY A 227 -15.86 -9.46 -26.97
N GLY A 228 -15.70 -8.40 -26.18
CA GLY A 228 -14.43 -8.06 -25.53
C GLY A 228 -14.01 -9.05 -24.43
N PRO A 229 -12.76 -8.98 -23.93
CA PRO A 229 -12.34 -9.77 -22.79
C PRO A 229 -12.95 -9.23 -21.48
N THR A 230 -12.74 -9.92 -20.37
CA THR A 230 -12.98 -9.38 -19.03
C THR A 230 -11.64 -9.31 -18.29
N ASN A 231 -11.34 -8.21 -17.61
CA ASN A 231 -10.21 -8.15 -16.68
C ASN A 231 -10.66 -8.62 -15.30
N VAL A 232 -9.92 -9.57 -14.72
CA VAL A 232 -10.13 -10.04 -13.34
C VAL A 232 -8.92 -9.69 -12.52
N THR A 233 -9.15 -9.07 -11.36
CA THR A 233 -8.11 -8.69 -10.41
C THR A 233 -8.26 -9.48 -9.11
N PHE A 234 -7.18 -10.10 -8.64
CA PHE A 234 -7.08 -10.82 -7.38
C PHE A 234 -6.22 -10.04 -6.37
N GLU A 235 -6.70 -9.93 -5.13
CA GLU A 235 -5.86 -9.56 -3.98
C GLU A 235 -4.76 -10.58 -3.73
N PRO A 236 -3.63 -10.22 -3.07
CA PRO A 236 -2.64 -11.19 -2.64
C PRO A 236 -3.26 -12.36 -1.89
N GLY A 237 -2.93 -13.58 -2.29
CA GLY A 237 -3.52 -14.79 -1.73
C GLY A 237 -4.92 -15.16 -2.25
N CYS A 238 -5.60 -14.26 -2.98
CA CYS A 238 -6.94 -14.52 -3.49
C CYS A 238 -6.88 -15.53 -4.64
N ARG A 239 -7.84 -16.45 -4.66
CA ARG A 239 -7.94 -17.55 -5.64
C ARG A 239 -9.38 -18.02 -5.76
N ASN A 240 -9.74 -18.50 -6.94
CA ASN A 240 -11.03 -19.16 -7.13
C ASN A 240 -10.97 -20.63 -6.68
N ASN A 241 -12.14 -21.24 -6.50
CA ASN A 241 -12.28 -22.66 -6.26
C ASN A 241 -11.83 -23.45 -7.50
N TRP A 242 -11.57 -24.74 -7.30
CA TRP A 242 -11.47 -25.67 -8.42
C TRP A 242 -12.74 -25.60 -9.26
N HIS A 243 -12.60 -25.63 -10.58
CA HIS A 243 -13.74 -25.62 -11.50
C HIS A 243 -13.41 -26.25 -12.85
N VAL A 244 -14.46 -26.58 -13.59
CA VAL A 244 -14.41 -27.17 -14.92
C VAL A 244 -15.28 -26.34 -15.88
N HIS A 245 -14.76 -26.10 -17.08
CA HIS A 245 -15.52 -25.51 -18.19
C HIS A 245 -16.06 -26.62 -19.10
N HIS A 246 -17.37 -26.64 -19.32
CA HIS A 246 -18.05 -27.56 -20.23
C HIS A 246 -18.40 -26.88 -21.55
N ASN A 247 -18.13 -27.52 -22.68
CA ASN A 247 -18.37 -27.04 -24.05
C ASN A 247 -17.80 -25.64 -24.35
N GLN A 248 -16.70 -25.26 -23.70
CA GLN A 248 -16.05 -23.98 -23.93
C GLN A 248 -14.57 -24.02 -23.59
N VAL A 249 -13.79 -23.20 -24.30
CA VAL A 249 -12.35 -23.05 -24.09
C VAL A 249 -12.08 -21.65 -23.56
N GLN A 250 -11.54 -21.56 -22.36
CA GLN A 250 -11.17 -20.29 -21.73
C GLN A 250 -9.72 -19.96 -22.05
N VAL A 251 -9.41 -18.69 -22.26
CA VAL A 251 -8.03 -18.19 -22.36
C VAL A 251 -7.80 -17.16 -21.28
N LEU A 252 -6.70 -17.31 -20.54
CA LEU A 252 -6.19 -16.34 -19.59
C LEU A 252 -4.94 -15.66 -20.16
N ILE A 253 -4.88 -14.34 -20.11
CA ILE A 253 -3.70 -13.55 -20.45
C ILE A 253 -3.30 -12.76 -19.21
N ALA A 254 -2.19 -13.11 -18.58
CA ALA A 254 -1.66 -12.36 -17.45
C ALA A 254 -1.16 -10.99 -17.93
N VAL A 255 -1.64 -9.93 -17.29
CA VAL A 255 -1.35 -8.54 -17.70
C VAL A 255 -0.67 -7.71 -16.62
N SER A 256 -0.77 -8.10 -15.35
CA SER A 256 -0.05 -7.43 -14.27
C SER A 256 0.10 -8.31 -13.03
N GLY A 257 1.19 -8.10 -12.28
CA GLY A 257 1.43 -8.79 -11.02
C GLY A 257 1.86 -10.24 -11.18
N ARG A 258 1.70 -11.04 -10.13
CA ARG A 258 2.15 -12.44 -10.07
C ARG A 258 1.05 -13.34 -9.54
N GLY A 259 0.76 -14.41 -10.27
CA GLY A 259 -0.31 -15.35 -9.97
C GLY A 259 0.04 -16.79 -10.31
N TRP A 260 -0.95 -17.64 -10.20
CA TRP A 260 -0.84 -19.08 -10.43
C TRP A 260 -2.00 -19.56 -11.27
N TYR A 261 -1.71 -20.48 -12.19
CA TYR A 261 -2.66 -21.39 -12.80
C TYR A 261 -2.28 -22.81 -12.41
N VAL A 262 -3.25 -23.60 -11.97
CA VAL A 262 -3.02 -25.00 -11.58
C VAL A 262 -4.11 -25.88 -12.18
N GLU A 263 -3.69 -26.89 -12.94
CA GLU A 263 -4.56 -27.93 -13.49
C GLU A 263 -4.36 -29.21 -12.68
N GLU A 264 -5.43 -29.97 -12.44
CA GLU A 264 -5.37 -31.22 -11.68
C GLU A 264 -4.35 -32.19 -12.29
N GLY A 265 -3.43 -32.69 -11.45
CA GLY A 265 -2.37 -33.63 -11.86
C GLY A 265 -1.18 -32.99 -12.60
N LYS A 266 -1.12 -31.66 -12.72
CA LYS A 266 0.02 -30.93 -13.30
C LYS A 266 0.75 -30.07 -12.27
N GLU A 267 2.00 -29.76 -12.59
CA GLU A 267 2.76 -28.77 -11.83
C GLU A 267 2.12 -27.37 -11.92
N PRO A 268 2.12 -26.59 -10.84
CA PRO A 268 1.67 -25.21 -10.86
C PRO A 268 2.43 -24.35 -11.88
N LEU A 269 1.70 -23.58 -12.67
CA LEU A 269 2.26 -22.62 -13.60
C LEU A 269 2.21 -21.21 -13.00
N GLU A 270 3.37 -20.60 -12.81
CA GLU A 270 3.46 -19.19 -12.43
C GLU A 270 3.03 -18.29 -13.58
N MET A 271 2.18 -17.32 -13.28
CA MET A 271 1.66 -16.36 -14.24
C MET A 271 2.24 -14.96 -13.95
N THR A 272 2.97 -14.40 -14.91
CA THR A 272 3.50 -13.03 -14.89
C THR A 272 3.07 -12.32 -16.17
N PRO A 273 3.21 -10.98 -16.30
CA PRO A 273 2.74 -10.27 -17.49
C PRO A 273 3.32 -10.86 -18.77
N GLY A 274 2.45 -11.27 -19.69
CA GLY A 274 2.81 -11.97 -20.93
C GLY A 274 2.58 -13.49 -20.91
N THR A 275 2.35 -14.11 -19.74
CA THR A 275 1.92 -15.52 -19.67
C THR A 275 0.51 -15.67 -20.25
N VAL A 276 0.34 -16.61 -21.18
CA VAL A 276 -0.95 -16.96 -21.77
C VAL A 276 -1.26 -18.43 -21.51
N VAL A 277 -2.46 -18.72 -21.02
CA VAL A 277 -2.94 -20.08 -20.74
C VAL A 277 -4.26 -20.30 -21.48
N ALA A 278 -4.26 -21.21 -22.44
CA ALA A 278 -5.50 -21.73 -23.01
C ALA A 278 -5.92 -22.97 -22.21
N ILE A 279 -7.14 -22.98 -21.72
CA ILE A 279 -7.71 -23.99 -20.85
C ILE A 279 -8.74 -24.76 -21.66
N PRO A 280 -8.41 -25.98 -22.12
CA PRO A 280 -9.35 -26.82 -22.84
C PRO A 280 -10.59 -27.14 -22.00
N GLU A 281 -11.70 -27.46 -22.67
CA GLU A 281 -12.89 -27.96 -21.99
C GLU A 281 -12.58 -29.23 -21.17
N GLY A 282 -13.37 -29.45 -20.11
CA GLY A 282 -13.25 -30.62 -19.24
C GLY A 282 -12.03 -30.64 -18.32
N LYS A 283 -11.20 -29.58 -18.32
CA LYS A 283 -10.04 -29.49 -17.42
C LYS A 283 -10.43 -28.91 -16.07
N LYS A 284 -10.22 -29.69 -15.01
CA LYS A 284 -10.33 -29.22 -13.62
C LYS A 284 -9.11 -28.37 -13.28
N HIS A 285 -9.34 -27.11 -12.95
CA HIS A 285 -8.27 -26.15 -12.68
C HIS A 285 -8.71 -25.07 -11.68
N TRP A 286 -7.76 -24.31 -11.18
CA TRP A 286 -7.98 -23.05 -10.47
C TRP A 286 -6.90 -22.04 -10.84
N HIS A 287 -7.17 -20.77 -10.57
CA HIS A 287 -6.18 -19.71 -10.73
C HIS A 287 -6.38 -18.58 -9.71
N GLY A 288 -5.32 -17.83 -9.46
CA GLY A 288 -5.33 -16.77 -8.45
C GLY A 288 -4.03 -16.02 -8.33
N ALA A 289 -3.95 -15.13 -7.36
CA ALA A 289 -2.76 -14.36 -7.02
C ALA A 289 -1.72 -15.18 -6.24
N ALA A 290 -0.46 -14.75 -6.30
CA ALA A 290 0.57 -15.18 -5.37
C ALA A 290 0.32 -14.59 -3.96
N LYS A 291 0.93 -15.19 -2.94
CA LYS A 291 0.70 -14.83 -1.52
C LYS A 291 1.01 -13.37 -1.20
N ASP A 292 1.92 -12.77 -1.95
CA ASP A 292 2.55 -11.48 -1.72
C ASP A 292 2.36 -10.51 -2.89
N SER A 293 1.55 -10.88 -3.89
CA SER A 293 1.38 -10.08 -5.10
C SER A 293 -0.07 -10.01 -5.51
N TRP A 294 -0.54 -8.83 -5.92
CA TRP A 294 -1.78 -8.75 -6.67
C TRP A 294 -1.61 -9.42 -8.02
N PHE A 295 -2.71 -9.86 -8.63
CA PHE A 295 -2.67 -10.46 -9.96
C PHE A 295 -3.81 -9.96 -10.82
N GLN A 296 -3.51 -9.61 -12.06
CA GLN A 296 -4.49 -9.30 -13.09
C GLN A 296 -4.30 -10.18 -14.31
N HIS A 297 -5.42 -10.70 -14.80
CA HIS A 297 -5.46 -11.34 -16.10
C HIS A 297 -6.71 -10.90 -16.88
N LEU A 298 -6.55 -10.80 -18.20
CA LEU A 298 -7.68 -10.78 -19.12
C LEU A 298 -8.17 -12.21 -19.31
N THR A 299 -9.46 -12.38 -19.47
CA THR A 299 -10.09 -13.67 -19.78
C THR A 299 -11.13 -13.50 -20.88
N TYR A 300 -11.18 -14.48 -21.78
CA TYR A 300 -12.21 -14.60 -22.81
C TYR A 300 -12.37 -16.08 -23.19
N HIS A 301 -13.44 -16.41 -23.93
CA HIS A 301 -13.65 -17.76 -24.45
C HIS A 301 -13.45 -17.76 -25.97
N THR A 302 -12.59 -18.65 -26.48
CA THR A 302 -12.35 -18.77 -27.93
C THR A 302 -13.43 -19.59 -28.64
N HIS A 303 -14.12 -20.44 -27.89
CA HIS A 303 -15.22 -21.28 -28.36
C HIS A 303 -16.25 -21.40 -27.25
N VAL A 304 -17.53 -21.28 -27.62
CA VAL A 304 -18.69 -21.46 -26.73
C VAL A 304 -19.70 -22.29 -27.52
N GLY A 305 -19.82 -23.57 -27.17
CA GLY A 305 -20.76 -24.50 -27.77
C GLY A 305 -22.17 -24.41 -27.16
N GLU A 306 -23.10 -25.17 -27.70
CA GLU A 306 -24.44 -25.30 -27.12
C GLU A 306 -24.35 -25.86 -25.68
N ASN A 307 -25.15 -25.29 -24.77
CA ASN A 307 -25.18 -25.66 -23.35
C ASN A 307 -23.84 -25.48 -22.60
N ALA A 308 -22.96 -24.58 -23.07
CA ALA A 308 -21.74 -24.24 -22.35
C ALA A 308 -22.02 -23.78 -20.91
N SER A 309 -21.21 -24.26 -19.97
CA SER A 309 -21.40 -23.99 -18.54
C SER A 309 -20.12 -24.11 -17.73
N ASN A 310 -20.16 -23.56 -16.51
CA ASN A 310 -19.07 -23.65 -15.52
C ASN A 310 -19.54 -24.50 -14.35
N GLU A 311 -18.81 -25.57 -14.06
CA GLU A 311 -19.01 -26.40 -12.87
C GLU A 311 -18.01 -25.97 -11.79
N TRP A 312 -18.51 -25.37 -10.71
CA TRP A 312 -17.70 -25.00 -9.55
C TRP A 312 -17.61 -26.16 -8.56
N LEU A 313 -16.39 -26.44 -8.10
CA LEU A 313 -16.06 -27.57 -7.23
C LEU A 313 -15.56 -27.08 -5.86
N GLU A 314 -14.72 -27.89 -5.21
CA GLU A 314 -14.22 -27.62 -3.87
C GLU A 314 -13.29 -26.40 -3.78
N PRO A 315 -13.26 -25.70 -2.64
CA PRO A 315 -12.30 -24.63 -2.38
C PRO A 315 -10.84 -25.11 -2.40
N VAL A 316 -9.93 -24.24 -2.85
CA VAL A 316 -8.49 -24.45 -2.72
C VAL A 316 -8.05 -24.12 -1.30
N VAL A 317 -8.01 -25.15 -0.46
CA VAL A 317 -7.63 -25.03 0.96
C VAL A 317 -6.21 -24.49 1.13
N ASP A 318 -5.95 -23.78 2.23
CA ASP A 318 -4.66 -23.15 2.51
C ASP A 318 -3.49 -24.13 2.46
N GLU A 319 -3.70 -25.40 2.86
CA GLU A 319 -2.64 -26.41 2.81
C GLU A 319 -2.15 -26.71 1.38
N VAL A 320 -3.07 -26.71 0.40
CA VAL A 320 -2.71 -26.90 -1.01
C VAL A 320 -2.05 -25.63 -1.53
N TYR A 321 -2.61 -24.46 -1.22
CA TYR A 321 -2.09 -23.18 -1.68
C TYR A 321 -0.69 -22.87 -1.13
N ASN A 322 -0.42 -23.19 0.14
CA ASN A 322 0.86 -22.93 0.79
C ASN A 322 1.99 -23.86 0.33
N LYS A 323 1.70 -24.89 -0.48
CA LYS A 323 2.70 -25.77 -1.12
C LYS A 323 3.22 -25.22 -2.45
N LEU A 324 2.66 -24.10 -2.94
CA LEU A 324 3.14 -23.44 -4.15
C LEU A 324 4.57 -22.90 -3.98
N PRO A 325 5.38 -22.85 -5.05
CA PRO A 325 6.78 -22.41 -5.01
C PRO A 325 7.04 -21.01 -4.41
#